data_AF-A0A1I0ZQX9-F1
#
_entry.id   AF-A0A1I0ZQX9-F1
#
_cell.length_a   1.000
_cell.length_b   1.000
_cell.length_c   1.000
_cell.angle_alpha   90.00
_cell.angle_beta   90.00
_cell.angle_gamma   90.00
#
_symmetry.space_group_name_H-M   'P 1'
#
loop_
_entity.id
_entity.type
_entity.pdbx_description
1 polymer ?
#
loop_
_entity_poly.entity_id
_entity_poly.type
_entity_poly.pdbx_seq_one_letter_code
_entity_poly.pdbx_strand_id
1 'polypeptide(L)'
;MEKYFQYNDIIIPEEEISNLNPDILKDLHDNANKFDEQNIYFILLFHYYHYKEEGKLEVAAYFSYLLSNYTFTCLKPLYYKDFSLRFAKEAIKLDEKKLYVKWLEELSKKL
;
A
#
# COMPACT_ATOMS: atom_id res chain seq x y z
N MET A 1 13.73 -5.06 4.00
CA MET A 1 12.54 -4.80 3.15
C MET A 1 12.70 -5.32 1.73
N GLU A 2 13.78 -4.99 1.00
CA GLU A 2 13.98 -5.43 -0.39
C GLU A 2 13.78 -6.94 -0.64
N LYS A 3 14.20 -7.80 0.30
CA LYS A 3 14.00 -9.26 0.21
C LYS A 3 12.56 -9.69 -0.07
N TYR A 4 11.57 -8.93 0.41
CA TYR A 4 10.14 -9.24 0.22
C TYR A 4 9.59 -8.82 -1.14
N PHE A 5 10.37 -8.05 -1.90
CA PHE A 5 10.01 -7.55 -3.23
C PHE A 5 10.80 -8.25 -4.35
N GLN A 6 11.62 -9.25 -4.01
CA GLN A 6 12.48 -9.97 -4.95
C GLN A 6 12.03 -11.41 -5.23
N TYR A 7 11.18 -12.00 -4.38
CA TYR A 7 10.76 -13.40 -4.48
C TYR A 7 9.24 -13.53 -4.48
N ASN A 8 8.74 -14.46 -5.30
CA ASN A 8 7.35 -14.89 -5.23
C ASN A 8 7.13 -15.67 -3.92
N ASP A 9 6.01 -15.42 -3.25
CA ASP A 9 5.48 -16.17 -2.10
C ASP A 9 6.11 -15.93 -0.71
N ILE A 10 6.84 -14.83 -0.49
CA ILE A 10 7.25 -14.45 0.86
C ILE A 10 6.23 -13.48 1.47
N ILE A 11 5.52 -13.95 2.50
CA ILE A 11 4.67 -13.10 3.34
C ILE A 11 5.56 -12.22 4.22
N ILE A 12 5.36 -10.91 4.17
CA ILE A 12 5.97 -9.94 5.10
C ILE A 12 5.37 -10.20 6.49
N PRO A 13 6.16 -10.65 7.48
CA PRO A 13 5.67 -10.89 8.84
C PRO A 13 5.15 -9.61 9.48
N GLU A 14 4.14 -9.72 10.34
CA GLU A 14 3.46 -8.59 10.97
C GLU A 14 4.42 -7.65 11.72
N GLU A 15 5.41 -8.21 12.40
CA GLU A 15 6.48 -7.49 13.10
C GLU A 15 7.36 -6.64 12.17
N GLU A 16 7.49 -7.01 10.89
CA GLU A 16 8.29 -6.28 9.90
C GLU A 16 7.46 -5.23 9.14
N ILE A 17 6.13 -5.28 9.21
CA ILE A 17 5.24 -4.36 8.46
C ILE A 17 5.43 -2.91 8.89
N SER A 18 5.72 -2.67 10.17
CA SER A 18 6.00 -1.33 10.69
C SER A 18 7.24 -0.68 10.05
N ASN A 19 8.12 -1.49 9.45
CA ASN A 19 9.28 -1.03 8.69
C ASN A 19 8.94 -0.69 7.24
N LEU A 20 7.72 -0.94 6.75
CA LEU A 20 7.29 -0.53 5.43
C LEU A 20 6.58 0.82 5.53
N ASN A 21 6.90 1.79 4.69
CA ASN A 21 6.24 3.10 4.68
C ASN A 21 6.29 3.71 3.27
N PRO A 22 5.59 4.84 3.02
CA PRO A 22 5.60 5.49 1.71
C PRO A 22 6.98 5.83 1.15
N ASP A 23 7.92 6.28 2.00
CA ASP A 23 9.25 6.67 1.56
C ASP A 23 10.04 5.45 1.07
N ILE A 24 9.94 4.33 1.79
CA ILE A 24 10.56 3.07 1.37
C ILE A 24 9.95 2.54 0.08
N LEU A 25 8.64 2.66 -0.10
CA LEU A 25 7.98 2.27 -1.35
C LEU A 25 8.41 3.14 -2.53
N LYS A 26 8.62 4.44 -2.28
CA LYS A 26 9.14 5.36 -3.28
C LYS A 26 10.59 5.01 -3.64
N ASP A 27 11.44 4.73 -2.65
CA ASP A 27 12.83 4.32 -2.91
C ASP A 27 12.89 3.01 -3.70
N LEU A 28 12.04 2.03 -3.36
CA LEU A 28 11.92 0.78 -4.13
C LEU A 28 11.49 1.04 -5.58
N HIS A 29 10.52 1.93 -5.78
CA HIS A 29 10.03 2.30 -7.11
C HIS A 29 11.07 3.03 -7.95
N ASP A 30 11.75 4.03 -7.37
CA ASP A 30 12.74 4.83 -8.08
C ASP A 30 13.95 4.00 -8.56
N ASN A 31 14.23 2.88 -7.89
CA ASN A 31 15.29 1.93 -8.25
C ASN A 31 14.78 0.73 -9.05
N ALA A 32 13.47 0.62 -9.30
CA ALA A 32 12.86 -0.49 -10.02
C ALA A 32 12.89 -0.27 -11.53
N ASN A 33 12.80 -1.37 -12.29
CA ASN A 33 12.38 -1.29 -13.69
C ASN A 33 10.84 -1.28 -13.76
N LYS A 34 10.28 -0.95 -14.92
CA LYS A 34 8.81 -0.88 -15.12
C LYS A 34 8.04 -2.14 -14.72
N PHE A 35 8.63 -3.31 -14.87
CA PHE A 35 7.99 -4.57 -14.47
C PHE A 35 7.95 -4.68 -12.94
N ASP A 36 9.07 -4.35 -12.28
CA ASP A 36 9.19 -4.38 -10.83
C ASP A 36 8.33 -3.29 -10.15
N GLU A 37 8.16 -2.12 -10.77
CA GLU A 37 7.24 -1.09 -10.29
C GLU A 37 5.81 -1.62 -10.14
N GLN A 38 5.36 -2.47 -11.08
CA GLN A 38 4.05 -3.12 -11.02
C GLN A 38 4.02 -4.23 -9.98
N ASN A 39 5.10 -4.99 -9.85
CA ASN A 39 5.20 -6.05 -8.83
C ASN A 39 5.08 -5.50 -7.41
N ILE A 40 5.64 -4.32 -7.12
CA ILE A 40 5.44 -3.64 -5.83
C ILE A 40 3.94 -3.49 -5.53
N TYR A 41 3.15 -3.02 -6.50
CA TYR A 41 1.69 -2.90 -6.32
C TYR A 41 1.02 -4.25 -6.06
N PHE A 42 1.34 -5.27 -6.84
CA PHE A 42 0.74 -6.60 -6.68
C PHE A 42 1.14 -7.28 -5.37
N ILE A 43 2.35 -7.03 -4.88
CA ILE A 43 2.81 -7.52 -3.57
C ILE A 43 2.00 -6.84 -2.46
N LEU A 44 1.84 -5.52 -2.50
CA LEU A 44 0.99 -4.82 -1.53
C LEU A 44 -0.46 -5.34 -1.57
N LEU A 45 -0.98 -5.59 -2.77
CA LEU A 45 -2.35 -6.10 -2.98
C LEU A 45 -2.53 -7.51 -2.44
N PHE A 46 -1.56 -8.39 -2.69
CA PHE A 46 -1.54 -9.75 -2.16
C PHE A 46 -1.60 -9.73 -0.62
N HIS A 47 -0.74 -8.95 0.02
CA HIS A 47 -0.70 -8.87 1.47
C HIS A 47 -1.96 -8.26 2.07
N TYR A 48 -2.53 -7.25 1.42
CA TYR A 48 -3.84 -6.71 1.80
C TYR A 48 -4.91 -7.81 1.87
N TYR A 49 -5.03 -8.64 0.83
CA TYR A 49 -6.02 -9.71 0.82
C TYR A 49 -5.69 -10.82 1.81
N HIS A 50 -4.43 -11.26 1.86
CA HIS A 50 -3.97 -12.28 2.79
C HIS A 50 -4.33 -11.93 4.24
N TYR A 51 -3.95 -10.74 4.71
CA TYR A 51 -4.23 -10.34 6.09
C TYR A 51 -5.71 -10.04 6.36
N LYS A 52 -6.44 -9.60 5.34
CA LYS A 52 -7.89 -9.40 5.44
C LYS A 52 -8.62 -10.74 5.62
N GLU A 53 -8.21 -11.76 4.87
CA GLU A 53 -8.77 -13.12 4.96
C GLU A 53 -8.42 -13.80 6.29
N GLU A 54 -7.25 -13.52 6.86
CA GLU A 54 -6.88 -13.97 8.21
C GLU A 54 -7.59 -13.19 9.34
N GLY A 55 -8.40 -12.17 9.02
CA GLY A 55 -9.09 -11.34 10.01
C GLY A 55 -8.18 -10.32 10.72
N LYS A 56 -6.95 -10.13 10.26
CA LYS A 56 -6.01 -9.14 10.80
C LYS A 56 -6.27 -7.76 10.20
N LEU A 57 -7.41 -7.17 10.58
CA LEU A 57 -7.95 -5.98 9.93
C LEU A 57 -7.04 -4.75 10.05
N GLU A 58 -6.35 -4.55 11.18
CA GLU A 58 -5.40 -3.43 11.34
C GLU A 58 -4.25 -3.50 10.33
N VAL A 59 -3.74 -4.71 10.10
CA VAL A 59 -2.66 -4.95 9.15
C VAL A 59 -3.14 -4.76 7.72
N ALA A 60 -4.31 -5.31 7.39
CA ALA A 60 -4.95 -5.10 6.10
C ALA A 60 -5.24 -3.61 5.84
N ALA A 61 -5.67 -2.87 6.86
CA ALA A 61 -5.88 -1.42 6.78
C ALA A 61 -4.58 -0.69 6.42
N TYR A 62 -3.45 -1.10 7.02
CA TYR A 62 -2.15 -0.53 6.71
C TYR A 62 -1.72 -0.79 5.28
N PHE A 63 -1.88 -2.02 4.77
CA PHE A 63 -1.62 -2.30 3.35
C PHE A 63 -2.55 -1.52 2.42
N SER A 64 -3.82 -1.34 2.79
CA SER A 64 -4.75 -0.50 2.03
C SER A 64 -4.29 0.97 2.00
N TYR A 65 -3.76 1.50 3.11
CA TYR A 65 -3.14 2.82 3.15
C TYR A 65 -1.92 2.91 2.22
N LEU A 66 -1.03 1.92 2.25
CA LEU A 66 0.15 1.86 1.39
C LEU A 66 -0.21 1.73 -0.10
N LEU A 67 -1.20 0.90 -0.45
CA LEU A 67 -1.75 0.79 -1.80
C LEU A 67 -2.26 2.14 -2.30
N SER A 68 -3.03 2.83 -1.46
CA SER A 68 -3.54 4.16 -1.77
C SER A 68 -2.40 5.15 -2.04
N ASN A 69 -1.40 5.19 -1.15
CA ASN A 69 -0.27 6.08 -1.29
C ASN A 69 0.53 5.76 -2.56
N TYR A 70 0.98 4.52 -2.72
CA TYR A 70 1.80 4.07 -3.84
C TYR A 70 1.14 4.31 -5.20
N THR A 71 -0.17 4.02 -5.29
CA THR A 71 -0.94 4.25 -6.51
C THR A 71 -0.97 5.73 -6.89
N PHE A 72 -1.06 6.63 -5.91
CA PHE A 72 -1.16 8.06 -6.13
C PHE A 72 0.19 8.75 -6.36
N THR A 73 1.21 8.35 -5.61
CA THR A 73 2.51 9.05 -5.56
C THR A 73 3.49 8.50 -6.60
N CYS A 74 3.54 7.18 -6.75
CA CYS A 74 4.53 6.47 -7.57
C CYS A 74 3.90 5.98 -8.88
N LEU A 75 3.03 4.96 -8.82
CA LEU A 75 2.65 4.18 -10.01
C LEU A 75 1.78 4.94 -11.03
N LYS A 76 0.80 5.71 -10.55
CA LYS A 76 -0.12 6.56 -11.36
C LYS A 76 -0.65 5.91 -12.67
N PRO A 77 -1.24 4.70 -12.63
CA PRO A 77 -1.86 4.09 -13.80
C PRO A 77 -3.12 4.85 -14.26
N LEU A 78 -3.79 4.39 -15.32
CA LEU A 78 -5.11 4.90 -15.67
C LEU A 78 -6.07 4.79 -14.46
N TYR A 79 -6.89 5.81 -14.25
CA TYR A 79 -7.83 5.90 -13.12
C TYR A 79 -7.17 5.82 -11.72
N TYR A 80 -5.87 6.10 -11.60
CA TYR A 80 -5.14 6.02 -10.32
C TYR A 80 -5.80 6.82 -9.19
N LYS A 81 -6.39 7.98 -9.50
CA LYS A 81 -7.11 8.82 -8.55
C LYS A 81 -8.24 8.05 -7.84
N ASP A 82 -9.05 7.33 -8.62
CA ASP A 82 -10.19 6.57 -8.10
C ASP A 82 -9.74 5.35 -7.29
N PHE A 83 -8.72 4.64 -7.77
CA PHE A 83 -8.14 3.51 -7.03
C PHE A 83 -7.53 3.96 -5.71
N SER A 84 -6.75 5.04 -5.73
CA SER A 84 -6.14 5.62 -4.53
C SER A 84 -7.22 6.00 -3.52
N LEU A 85 -8.29 6.67 -3.96
CA LEU A 85 -9.39 7.07 -3.09
C LEU A 85 -10.14 5.88 -2.48
N ARG A 86 -10.36 4.81 -3.27
CA ARG A 86 -11.00 3.57 -2.79
C ARG A 86 -10.18 2.93 -1.67
N PHE A 87 -8.87 2.77 -1.88
CA PHE A 87 -7.99 2.18 -0.88
C PHE A 87 -7.81 3.08 0.37
N ALA A 88 -7.82 4.41 0.23
CA ALA A 88 -7.78 5.32 1.38
C ALA A 88 -9.03 5.14 2.26
N LYS A 89 -10.20 5.07 1.64
CA LYS A 89 -11.48 4.85 2.35
C LYS A 89 -11.55 3.46 2.97
N GLU A 90 -11.05 2.44 2.27
CA GLU A 90 -11.01 1.07 2.79
C GLU A 90 -10.08 0.96 4.01
N ALA A 91 -8.93 1.65 4.02
CA ALA A 91 -8.05 1.69 5.19
C ALA A 91 -8.78 2.19 6.44
N ILE A 92 -9.49 3.32 6.32
CA ILE A 92 -10.27 3.91 7.42
C ILE A 92 -11.42 2.99 7.86
N LYS A 93 -12.07 2.32 6.91
CA LYS A 93 -13.16 1.38 7.19
C LYS A 93 -12.69 0.17 7.99
N LEU A 94 -11.48 -0.33 7.71
CA LEU A 94 -10.89 -1.48 8.39
C LEU A 94 -10.30 -1.11 9.76
N ASP A 95 -9.73 0.08 9.89
CA ASP A 95 -9.15 0.61 11.13
C ASP A 95 -9.10 2.14 11.08
N GLU A 96 -9.73 2.82 12.05
CA GLU A 96 -9.89 4.29 12.05
C GLU A 96 -8.64 5.02 12.61
N LYS A 97 -7.45 4.65 12.14
CA LYS A 97 -6.21 5.32 12.55
C LYS A 97 -6.13 6.73 11.96
N LYS A 98 -5.70 7.69 12.79
CA LYS A 98 -5.48 9.10 12.41
C LYS A 98 -4.61 9.26 11.17
N LEU A 99 -3.63 8.38 10.98
CA LEU A 99 -2.76 8.35 9.81
C LEU A 99 -3.57 8.26 8.50
N TYR A 100 -4.55 7.37 8.45
CA TYR A 100 -5.32 7.11 7.22
C TYR A 100 -6.31 8.23 6.94
N VAL A 101 -6.92 8.80 7.99
CA VAL A 101 -7.79 9.98 7.87
C VAL A 101 -7.00 11.16 7.32
N LYS A 102 -5.82 11.44 7.88
CA LYS A 102 -4.93 12.51 7.40
C LYS A 102 -4.54 12.30 5.94
N TRP A 103 -4.20 11.07 5.55
CA TRP A 103 -3.90 10.74 4.17
C TRP A 103 -5.10 10.99 3.23
N LEU A 104 -6.31 10.61 3.62
CA LEU A 104 -7.52 10.86 2.82
C LEU A 104 -7.77 12.36 2.64
N GLU A 105 -7.54 13.18 3.67
CA GLU A 105 -7.64 14.64 3.59
C GLU A 105 -6.61 15.24 2.62
N GLU A 106 -5.35 14.78 2.71
CA GLU A 106 -4.28 15.20 1.81
C GLU A 106 -4.56 14.80 0.35
N LEU A 107 -5.04 13.58 0.15
CA LEU A 107 -5.42 13.06 -1.17
C LEU A 107 -6.56 13.90 -1.76
N SER A 108 -7.61 14.16 -0.98
CA SER A 108 -8.78 14.92 -1.43
C SER A 108 -8.45 16.36 -1.85
N LYS A 109 -7.42 16.98 -1.27
CA LYS A 109 -6.92 18.31 -1.66
C LYS A 109 -6.20 18.32 -3.02
N LYS A 110 -5.73 17.17 -3.49
CA LYS A 110 -4.93 17.00 -4.71
C LYS A 110 -5.73 16.42 -5.88
N LEU A 111 -6.99 16.02 -5.64
CA LEU A 111 -7.88 15.46 -6.65
C LEU A 111 -8.55 16.56 -7.47
#